data_AF-A0A372ETY5-F1
#
_entry.id   AF-A0A372ETY5-F1
#
_cell.length_a   1.000
_cell.length_b   1.000
_cell.length_c   1.000
_cell.angle_alpha   90.00
_cell.angle_beta   90.00
_cell.angle_gamma   90.00
#
_symmetry.space_group_name_H-M   'P 1'
#
loop_
_entity.id
_entity.type
_entity.pdbx_description
1 polymer ?
#
loop_
_entity_poly.entity_id
_entity_poly.type
_entity_poly.pdbx_seq_one_letter_code
_entity_poly.pdbx_strand_id
1 'polypeptide(L)' 'MHCREPLMLRLPKELKDWVKEEAQRNYSSQNSEVVRALMAAKKRADQQHAEKVAD' A
#
# COMPACT_ATOMS: atom_id res chain seq x y z
N MET A 1 -21.58 3.16 -0.91
CA MET A 1 -20.25 3.71 -0.53
C MET A 1 -19.61 2.71 0.42
N HIS A 2 -18.47 2.14 0.08
CA HIS A 2 -17.75 1.25 1.02
C HIS A 2 -17.25 2.09 2.19
N CYS A 3 -17.59 1.70 3.42
CA CYS A 3 -17.05 2.31 4.62
C CYS A 3 -15.52 2.11 4.61
N ARG A 4 -14.77 3.20 4.62
CA ARG A 4 -13.30 3.18 4.75
C ARG A 4 -12.96 3.48 6.19
N GLU A 5 -12.39 2.51 6.90
CA GLU A 5 -11.93 2.72 8.27
C GLU A 5 -10.55 3.39 8.26
N PRO A 6 -10.34 4.46 9.05
CA PRO A 6 -9.04 5.13 9.13
C PRO A 6 -8.03 4.27 9.88
N LEU A 7 -6.82 4.13 9.32
CA LEU A 7 -5.69 3.45 9.95
C LEU A 7 -4.60 4.49 10.29
N MET A 8 -4.28 4.64 11.58
CA MET A 8 -3.18 5.51 12.02
C MET A 8 -1.84 4.76 11.93
N LEU A 9 -1.02 5.08 10.92
CA LEU A 9 0.29 4.48 10.73
C LEU A 9 1.42 5.43 11.18
N ARG A 10 2.40 4.89 11.91
CA ARG A 10 3.69 5.55 12.14
C ARG A 10 4.68 5.06 11.11
N LEU A 11 5.11 5.96 10.23
CA LEU A 11 6.08 5.67 9.17
C LEU A 11 7.41 6.36 9.49
N PRO A 12 8.56 5.74 9.15
CA PRO A 12 9.83 6.44 9.10
C PRO A 12 9.75 7.70 8.23
N LYS A 13 10.51 8.75 8.58
CA LYS A 13 10.48 10.04 7.86
C LYS A 13 10.74 9.86 6.37
N GLU A 14 11.77 9.09 6.03
CA GLU A 14 12.16 8.80 4.64
C GLU A 14 11.00 8.20 3.84
N LEU A 15 10.32 7.19 4.40
CA LEU A 15 9.19 6.55 3.74
C LEU A 15 8.02 7.51 3.55
N LYS A 16 7.76 8.39 4.53
CA LYS A 16 6.71 9.40 4.42
C LYS A 16 7.01 10.44 3.34
N ASP A 17 8.27 10.87 3.23
CA ASP A 17 8.72 11.81 2.20
C ASP A 17 8.57 11.19 0.81
N TRP A 18 8.98 9.93 0.64
CA TRP A 18 8.79 9.19 -0.60
C TRP A 18 7.32 9.04 -1.01
N VAL A 19 6.42 8.68 -0.08
CA VAL A 19 4.97 8.58 -0.36
C VAL A 19 4.40 9.93 -0.79
N LYS A 20 4.90 11.04 -0.21
CA LYS A 20 4.46 12.38 -0.58
C LYS A 20 4.88 12.75 -2.01
N GLU A 21 6.10 12.42 -2.40
CA GLU A 21 6.61 12.64 -3.76
C GLU A 21 5.84 11.81 -4.79
N GLU A 22 5.58 10.54 -4.51
CA GLU A 22 4.80 9.67 -5.39
C GLU A 22 3.34 10.13 -5.52
N ALA A 23 2.72 10.59 -4.43
CA ALA A 23 1.39 11.17 -4.47
C ALA A 23 1.34 12.42 -5.37
N GLN A 24 2.36 13.28 -5.30
CA GLN A 24 2.47 14.45 -6.16
C GLN A 24 2.66 14.06 -7.64
N ARG A 25 3.51 13.07 -7.91
CA ARG A 25 3.77 12.55 -9.26
C ARG A 25 2.53 11.93 -9.90
N ASN A 26 1.73 11.22 -9.10
CA ASN A 26 0.56 10.47 -9.56
C ASN A 26 -0.76 11.27 -9.45
N TYR A 27 -0.69 12.56 -9.10
CA TYR A 27 -1.85 13.43 -8.87
C TYR A 27 -2.89 12.79 -7.94
N SER A 28 -2.41 12.15 -6.88
CA SER A 28 -3.22 11.35 -5.96
C SER A 28 -3.00 11.77 -4.50
N SER A 29 -3.70 11.11 -3.58
CA SER A 29 -3.48 11.31 -2.14
C SER A 29 -2.42 10.33 -1.62
N GLN A 30 -1.69 10.73 -0.57
CA GLN A 30 -0.75 9.83 0.13
C GLN A 30 -1.43 8.51 0.55
N ASN A 31 -2.68 8.58 1.00
CA ASN A 31 -3.45 7.39 1.37
C ASN A 31 -3.75 6.49 0.17
N SER A 32 -4.04 7.07 -0.99
CA SER A 32 -4.26 6.31 -2.23
C SER A 32 -3.00 5.56 -2.66
N GLU A 33 -1.82 6.18 -2.53
CA GLU A 33 -0.55 5.51 -2.84
C GLU A 33 -0.21 4.41 -1.83
N VAL A 34 -0.43 4.65 -0.54
CA VAL A 34 -0.26 3.63 0.50
C VAL A 34 -1.17 2.43 0.23
N VAL A 35 -2.46 2.66 -0.05
CA VAL A 35 -3.39 1.58 -0.39
C VAL A 35 -2.96 0.85 -1.66
N ARG A 36 -2.51 1.56 -2.70
CA ARG A 36 -2.03 0.93 -3.94
C ARG A 36 -0.81 0.03 -3.67
N ALA A 37 0.16 0.52 -2.92
CA ALA A 37 1.35 -0.23 -2.56
C ALA A 37 1.01 -1.46 -1.71
N LEU A 38 0.12 -1.32 -0.73
CA LEU A 38 -0.34 -2.42 0.11
C LEU A 38 -1.13 -3.47 -0.67
N MET A 39 -2.02 -3.06 -1.58
CA MET A 39 -2.77 -3.99 -2.44
C MET A 39 -1.85 -4.78 -3.38
N ALA A 40 -0.84 -4.12 -3.96
CA ALA A 40 0.17 -4.79 -4.77
C ALA A 40 1.01 -5.77 -3.93
N ALA A 41 1.42 -5.38 -2.73
CA ALA A 41 2.14 -6.24 -1.80
C ALA A 41 1.30 -7.46 -1.36
N LYS A 42 0.02 -7.24 -1.01
CA LYS A 42 -0.92 -8.31 -0.66
C LYS A 42 -1.06 -9.31 -1.80
N LYS A 43 -1.30 -8.83 -3.03
CA LYS A 43 -1.43 -9.70 -4.20
C LYS A 43 -0.20 -10.59 -4.40
N ARG A 44 1.02 -10.04 -4.23
CA ARG A 44 2.26 -10.81 -4.31
C ARG A 44 2.38 -11.85 -3.19
N ALA A 45 2.01 -11.49 -1.96
CA ALA A 45 2.02 -12.40 -0.82
C ALA A 45 1.02 -13.55 -1.01
N ASP A 46 -0.20 -13.24 -1.48
CA ASP A 46 -1.24 -14.24 -1.77
C ASP A 46 -0.76 -15.24 -2.85
N GLN A 47 -0.08 -14.75 -3.90
CA GLN A 47 0.48 -15.59 -4.95
C GLN A 47 1.56 -16.54 -4.42
N GLN A 48 2.48 -16.02 -3.60
CA GLN A 48 3.52 -16.83 -2.97
C GLN A 48 2.95 -17.86 -1.98
N HIS A 49 1.87 -17.54 -1.28
CA HIS A 49 1.18 -18.48 -0.40
C HIS A 49 0.47 -19.57 -1.20
N ALA A 50 -0.16 -19.23 -2.33
CA ALA A 50 -0.82 -20.21 -3.19
C ALA A 50 0.18 -21.20 -3.82
N GLU A 51 1.35 -20.72 -4.25
CA GLU A 51 2.42 -21.57 -4.78
C GLU A 51 3.00 -22.53 -3.73
N LYS A 52 3.14 -22.08 -2.47
CA LYS A 52 3.66 -22.91 -1.36
C LYS A 52 2.69 -23.96 -0.81
N VAL A 53 1.40 -23.85 -1.10
CA VAL A 53 0.36 -24.81 -0.66
C VAL A 53 0.12 -25.88 -1.74
N ALA A 54 0.61 -25.66 -2.96
CA ALA A 54 0.52 -26.59 -4.07
C ALA A 54 1.73 -27.55 -4.18
N ASP A 55 2.75 -27.36 -3.34
CA ASP A 55 3.92 -28.23 -3.13
C ASP A 55 3.74 -29.04 -1.84
#